data_AF-A0A921FZB6-F1
#
_entry.id   AF-A0A921FZB6-F1
#
_cell.length_a   1.000
_cell.length_b   1.000
_cell.length_c   1.000
_cell.angle_alpha   90.00
_cell.angle_beta   90.00
_cell.angle_gamma   90.00
#
_symmetry.space_group_name_H-M   'P 1'
#
loop_
_entity.id
_entity.type
_entity.pdbx_description
1 polymer ?
#
loop_
_entity_poly.entity_id
_entity_poly.type
_entity_poly.pdbx_seq_one_letter_code
_entity_poly.pdbx_strand_id
1 'polypeptide(L)'
;MSIIEKVKDIITGVGVGYFDTGIVGEYARYDLYMDDKDREVRKSALMAFTMMLGTWHSGSCFSFTPQHLRKFDGAFDEWQWHEFHHYIKAFVTHQQAIQRDFPVMYAFIVWFFIHIEDERTLTYEESFPELDTAWCARLRQEVLQPNAAIERPSMKSFFIETGIEPFFISDLTKNKD
;
A
#
# COMPACT_ATOMS: atom_id res chain seq x y z
N MET A 1 -2.11 18.85 10.81
CA MET A 1 -2.45 17.45 11.14
C MET A 1 -1.22 16.60 10.91
N SER A 2 -0.80 15.85 11.92
CA SER A 2 0.29 14.88 11.83
C SER A 2 -0.06 13.74 10.88
N ILE A 3 0.95 13.02 10.40
CA ILE A 3 0.74 11.85 9.53
C ILE A 3 -0.11 10.78 10.21
N ILE A 4 0.05 10.58 11.52
CA ILE A 4 -0.72 9.63 12.32
C ILE A 4 -2.20 10.02 12.31
N GLU A 5 -2.52 11.30 12.51
CA GLU A 5 -3.90 11.80 12.48
C GLU A 5 -4.51 11.65 11.08
N LYS A 6 -3.76 12.00 10.01
CA LYS A 6 -4.22 11.82 8.62
C LYS A 6 -4.56 10.36 8.32
N VAL A 7 -3.70 9.44 8.77
CA VAL A 7 -3.91 8.00 8.57
C VAL A 7 -5.09 7.49 9.39
N LYS A 8 -5.29 7.98 10.61
CA LYS A 8 -6.44 7.61 11.44
C LYS A 8 -7.77 7.94 10.78
N ASP A 9 -7.87 9.08 10.10
CA ASP A 9 -9.10 9.47 9.42
C ASP A 9 -9.45 8.50 8.28
N ILE A 10 -8.46 8.08 7.48
CA ILE A 10 -8.68 7.20 6.32
C ILE A 10 -8.88 5.72 6.71
N ILE A 11 -8.25 5.23 7.79
CA ILE A 11 -8.28 3.80 8.17
C ILE A 11 -9.61 3.38 8.82
N THR A 12 -10.47 4.33 9.20
CA THR A 12 -11.81 4.00 9.75
C THR A 12 -12.62 3.12 8.80
N GLY A 13 -12.48 3.33 7.49
CA GLY A 13 -13.12 2.49 6.47
C GLY A 13 -12.58 1.06 6.43
N VAL A 14 -11.31 0.83 6.81
CA VAL A 14 -10.68 -0.50 6.76
C VAL A 14 -11.26 -1.45 7.80
N GLY A 15 -11.65 -0.93 8.95
CA GLY A 15 -12.33 -1.72 9.97
C GLY A 15 -13.67 -2.30 9.50
N VAL A 16 -14.27 -1.74 8.44
CA VAL A 16 -15.58 -2.16 7.90
C VAL A 16 -15.43 -2.87 6.55
N GLY A 17 -14.72 -2.26 5.60
CA GLY A 17 -14.62 -2.71 4.21
C GLY A 17 -13.29 -3.37 3.85
N TYR A 18 -12.41 -3.60 4.84
CA TYR A 18 -11.05 -4.09 4.59
C TYR A 18 -10.29 -3.18 3.61
N PHE A 19 -9.97 -3.66 2.41
CA PHE A 19 -9.33 -2.84 1.37
C PHE A 19 -10.31 -2.31 0.33
N ASP A 20 -11.61 -2.57 0.46
CA ASP A 20 -12.68 -2.14 -0.45
C ASP A 20 -13.40 -0.89 0.08
N THR A 21 -12.62 0.15 0.39
CA THR A 21 -13.16 1.32 1.11
C THR A 21 -13.69 2.41 0.18
N GLY A 22 -13.23 2.45 -1.08
CA GLY A 22 -13.51 3.58 -1.99
C GLY A 22 -12.97 4.94 -1.50
N ILE A 23 -12.22 4.95 -0.40
CA ILE A 23 -11.69 6.17 0.23
C ILE A 23 -10.44 6.60 -0.53
N VAL A 24 -10.50 7.79 -1.11
CA VAL A 24 -9.31 8.52 -1.58
C VAL A 24 -8.73 9.24 -0.36
N GLY A 25 -7.65 8.70 0.21
CA GLY A 25 -6.96 9.37 1.31
C GLY A 25 -6.33 10.69 0.87
N GLU A 26 -6.09 11.61 1.81
CA GLU A 26 -5.33 12.83 1.52
C GLU A 26 -3.90 12.46 1.11
N TYR A 27 -3.39 13.11 0.07
CA TYR A 27 -1.97 13.01 -0.28
C TYR A 27 -1.11 13.63 0.83
N ALA A 28 -0.38 12.79 1.55
CA ALA A 28 0.49 13.23 2.64
C ALA A 28 1.94 12.76 2.49
N ARG A 29 2.36 12.37 1.27
CA ARG A 29 3.72 11.84 1.00
C ARG A 29 4.12 10.74 1.98
N TYR A 30 3.24 9.75 2.19
CA TYR A 30 3.48 8.64 3.12
C TYR A 30 4.80 7.90 2.81
N ASP A 31 5.25 7.92 1.56
CA ASP A 31 6.56 7.42 1.10
C ASP A 31 7.75 7.99 1.90
N LEU A 32 7.68 9.25 2.32
CA LEU A 32 8.77 9.92 3.05
C LEU A 32 8.93 9.44 4.50
N TYR A 33 7.95 8.70 5.03
CA TYR A 33 7.87 8.31 6.44
C TYR A 33 8.11 6.81 6.67
N MET A 34 8.41 6.03 5.62
CA MET A 34 8.66 4.58 5.74
C MET A 34 9.95 4.23 6.51
N ASP A 35 10.85 5.20 6.67
CA ASP A 35 12.11 5.13 7.44
C ASP A 35 12.13 6.13 8.60
N ASP A 36 10.97 6.61 9.05
CA ASP A 36 10.94 7.53 10.19
C ASP A 36 11.54 6.86 11.43
N LYS A 37 12.17 7.61 12.33
CA LYS A 37 12.71 7.06 13.59
C LYS A 37 11.59 6.59 14.53
N ASP A 38 10.45 7.27 14.49
CA ASP A 38 9.27 6.91 15.25
C ASP A 38 8.55 5.71 14.61
N ARG A 39 8.42 4.63 15.40
CA ARG A 39 7.77 3.39 14.95
C ARG A 39 6.30 3.62 14.59
N GLU A 40 5.58 4.47 15.32
CA GLU A 40 4.17 4.73 15.03
C GLU A 40 4.00 5.53 13.75
N VAL A 41 4.92 6.46 13.45
CA VAL A 41 4.95 7.16 12.17
C VAL A 41 5.20 6.19 11.01
N ARG A 42 6.21 5.31 11.11
CA ARG A 42 6.44 4.26 10.10
C ARG A 42 5.23 3.37 9.91
N LYS A 43 4.61 2.93 11.02
CA LYS A 43 3.41 2.10 11.01
C LYS A 43 2.28 2.79 10.24
N SER A 44 1.98 4.05 10.56
CA SER A 44 0.94 4.82 9.87
C SER A 44 1.24 4.97 8.38
N ALA A 45 2.48 5.28 8.00
CA ALA A 45 2.87 5.39 6.60
C ALA A 45 2.68 4.08 5.82
N LEU A 46 3.07 2.95 6.41
CA LEU A 46 2.91 1.62 5.82
C LEU A 46 1.45 1.19 5.76
N MET A 47 0.63 1.55 6.76
CA MET A 47 -0.81 1.30 6.74
C MET A 47 -1.47 2.02 5.57
N ALA A 48 -1.18 3.31 5.39
CA ALA A 48 -1.67 4.09 4.26
C ALA A 48 -1.24 3.47 2.92
N PHE A 49 0.02 3.07 2.80
CA PHE A 49 0.51 2.44 1.58
C PHE A 49 -0.15 1.09 1.29
N THR A 50 -0.30 0.23 2.31
CA THR A 50 -0.98 -1.06 2.19
C THR A 50 -2.43 -0.86 1.75
N MET A 51 -3.12 0.14 2.31
CA MET A 51 -4.47 0.49 1.89
C MET A 51 -4.54 0.95 0.44
N MET A 52 -3.66 1.87 0.03
CA MET A 52 -3.62 2.37 -1.35
C MET A 52 -3.41 1.25 -2.35
N LEU A 53 -2.50 0.31 -2.06
CA LEU A 53 -2.31 -0.88 -2.90
C LEU A 53 -3.54 -1.78 -2.90
N GLY A 54 -4.16 -2.01 -1.74
CA GLY A 54 -5.34 -2.85 -1.62
C GLY A 54 -6.56 -2.31 -2.36
N THR A 55 -6.85 -1.01 -2.21
CA THR A 55 -7.94 -0.35 -2.94
C THR A 55 -7.67 -0.31 -4.44
N TRP A 56 -6.40 -0.16 -4.82
CA TRP A 56 -5.98 -0.13 -6.21
C TRP A 56 -6.03 -1.51 -6.88
N HIS A 57 -5.67 -2.55 -6.14
CA HIS A 57 -5.84 -3.96 -6.53
C HIS A 57 -7.32 -4.28 -6.71
N SER A 58 -8.18 -4.00 -5.73
CA SER A 58 -9.59 -4.34 -5.83
C SER A 58 -10.40 -3.52 -6.85
N GLY A 59 -9.80 -2.48 -7.41
CA GLY A 59 -10.47 -1.55 -8.32
C GLY A 59 -11.50 -0.65 -7.63
N SER A 60 -11.58 -0.68 -6.29
CA SER A 60 -12.47 0.18 -5.51
C SER A 60 -12.05 1.65 -5.54
N CYS A 61 -10.76 1.93 -5.75
CA CYS A 61 -10.23 3.28 -5.94
C CYS A 61 -8.95 3.27 -6.79
N PHE A 62 -8.67 4.37 -7.48
CA PHE A 62 -7.45 4.53 -8.29
C PHE A 62 -6.41 5.37 -7.55
N SER A 63 -5.85 4.82 -6.45
CA SER A 63 -4.87 5.54 -5.62
C SER A 63 -3.64 5.98 -6.42
N PHE A 64 -3.26 5.23 -7.46
CA PHE A 64 -2.18 5.58 -8.37
C PHE A 64 -2.74 5.76 -9.79
N THR A 65 -2.49 6.94 -10.37
CA THR A 65 -2.90 7.28 -11.74
C THR A 65 -1.66 7.60 -12.58
N PRO A 66 -1.42 6.95 -13.72
CA PRO A 66 -0.30 7.27 -14.61
C PRO A 66 -0.35 8.70 -15.15
N GLN A 67 0.81 9.33 -15.29
CA GLN A 67 0.93 10.73 -15.72
C GLN A 67 0.31 11.02 -17.08
N HIS A 68 0.43 10.08 -18.01
CA HIS A 68 -0.11 10.24 -19.35
C HIS A 68 -1.65 10.21 -19.38
N LEU A 69 -2.31 9.63 -18.38
CA LEU A 69 -3.76 9.64 -18.23
C LEU A 69 -4.27 10.92 -17.54
N ARG A 70 -3.40 11.62 -16.80
CA ARG A 70 -3.70 12.90 -16.12
C ARG A 70 -3.78 14.12 -17.05
N LYS A 71 -3.54 13.92 -18.35
CA LYS A 71 -3.56 14.96 -19.38
C LYS A 71 -4.97 15.31 -19.85
N PHE A 72 -5.97 14.46 -19.59
CA PHE A 72 -7.36 14.66 -20.05
C PHE A 72 -8.22 15.43 -19.05
N ASP A 73 -7.72 15.58 -17.83
CA ASP A 73 -8.28 16.22 -16.64
C ASP A 73 -7.62 17.57 -16.34
N GLY A 74 -6.60 17.97 -17.12
CA GLY A 74 -6.01 19.31 -17.09
C GLY A 74 -5.25 19.67 -15.81
N ALA A 75 -4.93 18.70 -14.96
CA ALA A 75 -4.56 18.89 -13.56
C ALA A 75 -3.29 18.14 -13.14
N PHE A 76 -2.24 18.13 -13.98
CA PHE A 76 -0.95 17.61 -13.51
C PHE A 76 -0.36 18.54 -12.44
N ASP A 77 -0.48 18.11 -11.19
CA ASP A 77 0.15 18.70 -10.01
C ASP A 77 0.75 17.59 -9.14
N GLU A 78 2.06 17.38 -9.21
CA GLU A 78 2.80 16.37 -8.43
C GLU A 78 2.58 16.47 -6.90
N TRP A 79 2.08 17.62 -6.43
CA TRP A 79 1.78 17.87 -5.02
C TRP A 79 0.39 17.37 -4.59
N GLN A 80 -0.45 16.90 -5.51
CA GLN A 80 -1.81 16.42 -5.21
C GLN A 80 -2.00 14.91 -5.43
N TRP A 81 -1.01 14.21 -5.97
CA TRP A 81 -1.18 12.83 -6.43
C TRP A 81 -0.17 11.87 -5.82
N HIS A 82 -0.63 10.65 -5.48
CA HIS A 82 0.26 9.57 -5.06
C HIS A 82 1.12 9.07 -6.22
N GLU A 83 2.37 9.55 -6.27
CA GLU A 83 3.35 9.12 -7.26
C GLU A 83 3.89 7.72 -6.94
N PHE A 84 3.43 6.72 -7.70
CA PHE A 84 3.80 5.32 -7.49
C PHE A 84 5.32 5.09 -7.46
N HIS A 85 6.07 5.85 -8.26
CA HIS A 85 7.53 5.84 -8.27
C HIS A 85 8.14 6.03 -6.87
N HIS A 86 7.66 7.03 -6.12
CA HIS A 86 8.20 7.34 -4.80
C HIS A 86 7.96 6.20 -3.81
N TYR A 87 6.80 5.54 -3.90
CA TYR A 87 6.45 4.42 -3.03
C TYR A 87 7.28 3.17 -3.34
N ILE A 88 7.47 2.81 -4.62
CA ILE A 88 8.36 1.70 -4.99
C ILE A 88 9.77 1.97 -4.44
N LYS A 89 10.30 3.16 -4.68
CA LYS A 89 11.65 3.54 -4.24
C LYS A 89 11.79 3.45 -2.73
N ALA A 90 10.87 4.03 -1.96
CA ALA A 90 10.89 3.99 -0.51
C ALA A 90 10.78 2.55 0.01
N PHE A 91 9.81 1.77 -0.49
CA PHE A 91 9.60 0.40 -0.05
C PHE A 91 10.80 -0.50 -0.33
N VAL A 92 11.34 -0.50 -1.55
CA VAL A 92 12.51 -1.30 -1.93
C VAL A 92 13.75 -0.88 -1.12
N THR A 93 13.92 0.41 -0.82
CA THR A 93 15.06 0.89 -0.02
C THR A 93 15.01 0.38 1.41
N HIS A 94 13.83 0.29 2.01
CA HIS A 94 13.67 -0.01 3.43
C HIS A 94 13.06 -1.40 3.72
N GLN A 95 12.91 -2.25 2.70
CA GLN A 95 12.15 -3.51 2.79
C GLN A 95 12.55 -4.43 3.95
N GLN A 96 13.84 -4.56 4.25
CA GLN A 96 14.32 -5.44 5.33
C GLN A 96 13.89 -4.93 6.71
N ALA A 97 13.94 -3.61 6.93
CA ALA A 97 13.47 -3.00 8.17
C ALA A 97 11.95 -3.10 8.29
N ILE A 98 11.24 -2.88 7.17
CA ILE A 98 9.77 -3.01 7.10
C ILE A 98 9.35 -4.45 7.43
N GLN A 99 9.95 -5.46 6.80
CA GLN A 99 9.65 -6.87 7.03
C GLN A 99 9.89 -7.27 8.49
N ARG A 100 10.96 -6.77 9.11
CA ARG A 100 11.28 -7.05 10.52
C ARG A 100 10.27 -6.41 11.48
N ASP A 101 9.93 -5.13 11.25
CA ASP A 101 9.14 -4.35 12.20
C ASP A 101 7.62 -4.53 12.03
N PHE A 102 7.18 -4.87 10.82
CA PHE A 102 5.79 -4.95 10.35
C PHE A 102 5.59 -6.09 9.34
N PRO A 103 5.81 -7.36 9.74
CA PRO A 103 5.80 -8.50 8.84
C PRO A 103 4.47 -8.73 8.12
N VAL A 104 3.32 -8.41 8.73
CA VAL A 104 2.00 -8.61 8.12
C VAL A 104 1.75 -7.57 7.03
N MET A 105 2.00 -6.29 7.30
CA MET A 105 1.90 -5.22 6.29
C MET A 105 2.88 -5.47 5.15
N TYR A 106 4.13 -5.86 5.45
CA TYR A 106 5.09 -6.27 4.43
C TYR A 106 4.50 -7.36 3.53
N ALA A 107 3.97 -8.43 4.12
CA ALA A 107 3.41 -9.54 3.35
C ALA A 107 2.21 -9.12 2.49
N PHE A 108 1.31 -8.25 2.99
CA PHE A 108 0.24 -7.68 2.17
C PHE A 108 0.77 -6.85 1.00
N ILE A 109 1.72 -5.95 1.25
CA ILE A 109 2.30 -5.09 0.21
C ILE A 109 2.93 -5.95 -0.89
N VAL A 110 3.74 -6.94 -0.53
CA VAL A 110 4.37 -7.85 -1.49
C VAL A 110 3.32 -8.67 -2.24
N TRP A 111 2.31 -9.19 -1.54
CA TRP A 111 1.22 -9.93 -2.17
C TRP A 111 0.49 -9.07 -3.20
N PHE A 112 0.15 -7.81 -2.87
CA PHE A 112 -0.47 -6.89 -3.82
C PHE A 112 0.44 -6.61 -5.02
N PHE A 113 1.73 -6.38 -4.79
CA PHE A 113 2.66 -6.13 -5.89
C PHE A 113 2.75 -7.29 -6.88
N ILE A 114 2.62 -8.54 -6.41
CA ILE A 114 2.59 -9.72 -7.28
C ILE A 114 1.29 -9.76 -8.10
N HIS A 115 0.14 -9.54 -7.45
CA HIS A 115 -1.16 -9.83 -8.07
C HIS A 115 -1.74 -8.66 -8.89
N ILE A 116 -1.28 -7.42 -8.69
CA ILE A 116 -1.79 -6.26 -9.47
C ILE A 116 -1.47 -6.40 -10.97
N GLU A 117 -0.27 -6.86 -11.33
CA GLU A 117 0.08 -7.09 -12.75
C GLU A 117 -0.73 -8.25 -13.35
N ASP A 118 -0.97 -9.31 -12.56
CA ASP A 118 -1.79 -10.47 -12.97
C ASP A 118 -3.24 -10.06 -13.28
N GLU A 119 -3.84 -9.20 -12.46
CA GLU A 119 -5.22 -8.74 -12.67
C GLU A 119 -5.36 -7.71 -13.80
N ARG A 120 -4.32 -6.91 -14.08
CA ARG A 120 -4.39 -5.81 -15.04
C ARG A 120 -3.86 -6.11 -16.44
N THR A 121 -3.24 -7.27 -16.66
CA THR A 121 -2.66 -7.70 -17.95
C THR A 121 -1.52 -6.82 -18.49
N LEU A 122 -1.17 -5.75 -17.78
CA LEU A 122 -0.09 -4.82 -18.11
C LEU A 122 0.92 -4.81 -16.95
N THR A 123 2.20 -4.75 -17.29
CA THR A 123 3.26 -4.50 -16.33
C THR A 123 3.18 -3.08 -15.76
N TYR A 124 3.88 -2.83 -14.65
CA TYR A 124 3.99 -1.51 -14.06
C TYR A 124 4.59 -0.50 -15.03
N GLU A 125 5.62 -0.86 -15.78
CA GLU A 125 6.27 0.01 -16.76
C GLU A 125 5.37 0.31 -17.96
N GLU A 126 4.55 -0.65 -18.40
CA GLU A 126 3.55 -0.40 -19.45
C GLU A 126 2.44 0.52 -18.96
N SER A 127 2.01 0.34 -17.70
CA SER A 127 0.98 1.16 -17.07
C SER A 127 1.48 2.55 -16.71
N PHE A 128 2.74 2.71 -16.33
CA PHE A 128 3.37 3.97 -15.91
C PHE A 128 4.70 4.15 -16.67
N PRO A 129 4.65 4.67 -17.91
CA PRO A 129 5.85 4.92 -18.72
C PRO A 129 6.87 5.86 -18.07
N GLU A 130 6.44 6.65 -17.10
CA GLU A 130 7.27 7.55 -16.28
C GLU A 130 8.06 6.85 -15.16
N LEU A 131 7.81 5.57 -14.87
CA LEU A 131 8.57 4.84 -13.86
C LEU A 131 10.02 4.67 -14.29
N ASP A 132 10.93 4.93 -13.36
CA ASP A 132 12.31 4.49 -13.49
C ASP A 132 12.39 2.96 -13.42
N THR A 133 12.69 2.35 -14.57
CA THR A 133 12.73 0.90 -14.75
C THR A 133 13.77 0.22 -13.86
N ALA A 134 14.80 0.94 -13.40
CA ALA A 134 15.77 0.39 -12.45
C ALA A 134 15.10 0.04 -11.12
N TRP A 135 14.15 0.86 -10.64
CA TRP A 135 13.43 0.56 -9.40
C TRP A 135 12.43 -0.57 -9.56
N CYS A 136 11.78 -0.69 -10.72
CA CYS A 136 10.93 -1.84 -11.04
C CYS A 136 11.74 -3.15 -11.09
N ALA A 137 12.92 -3.12 -11.70
CA ALA A 137 13.84 -4.27 -11.71
C ALA A 137 14.27 -4.67 -10.29
N ARG A 138 14.63 -3.69 -9.45
CA ARG A 138 14.98 -3.95 -8.04
C ARG A 138 13.80 -4.49 -7.25
N LEU A 139 12.59 -3.94 -7.42
CA LEU A 139 11.37 -4.46 -6.80
C LEU A 139 11.20 -5.95 -7.13
N ARG A 140 11.29 -6.32 -8.41
CA ARG A 140 11.16 -7.72 -8.84
C ARG A 140 12.25 -8.62 -8.27
N GLN A 141 13.51 -8.23 -8.38
CA GLN A 141 14.66 -9.07 -7.99
C GLN A 141 14.85 -9.18 -6.47
N GLU A 142 14.71 -8.06 -5.76
CA GLU A 142 15.01 -7.98 -4.33
C GLU A 142 13.80 -8.31 -3.45
N VAL A 143 12.57 -8.19 -3.98
CA VAL A 143 11.34 -8.37 -3.21
C VAL A 143 10.46 -9.47 -3.80
N LEU A 144 9.98 -9.32 -5.04
CA LEU A 144 8.90 -10.17 -5.54
C LEU A 144 9.37 -11.61 -5.80
N GLN A 145 10.51 -11.79 -6.47
CA GLN A 145 11.07 -13.12 -6.76
C GLN A 145 11.40 -13.92 -5.48
N PRO A 146 12.09 -13.35 -4.47
CA PRO A 146 12.31 -14.05 -3.20
C PRO A 146 11.03 -14.44 -2.46
N ASN A 147 9.92 -13.73 -2.73
CA ASN A 147 8.64 -13.90 -2.05
C ASN A 147 7.53 -14.41 -3.00
N ALA A 148 7.89 -15.08 -4.11
CA ALA A 148 6.92 -15.47 -5.14
C ALA A 148 5.81 -16.41 -4.64
N ALA A 149 6.08 -17.18 -3.59
CA ALA A 149 5.12 -18.09 -2.95
C ALA A 149 4.43 -17.49 -1.72
N ILE A 150 4.48 -16.17 -1.54
CA ILE A 150 3.86 -15.52 -0.37
C ILE A 150 2.33 -15.66 -0.43
N GLU A 151 1.75 -16.15 0.65
CA GLU A 151 0.29 -16.22 0.80
C GLU A 151 -0.25 -14.88 1.31
N ARG A 152 -1.46 -14.52 0.88
CA ARG A 152 -2.14 -13.33 1.40
C ARG A 152 -2.38 -13.51 2.91
N PRO A 153 -1.90 -12.59 3.76
CA PRO A 153 -2.19 -12.68 5.18
C PRO A 153 -3.70 -12.49 5.46
N SER A 154 -4.15 -12.93 6.63
CA SER A 154 -5.53 -12.69 7.06
C SER A 154 -5.74 -11.24 7.49
N MET A 155 -6.96 -10.71 7.31
CA MET A 155 -7.32 -9.39 7.84
C MET A 155 -7.25 -9.33 9.37
N LYS A 156 -7.51 -10.45 10.05
CA LYS A 156 -7.28 -10.58 11.50
C LYS A 156 -5.83 -10.25 11.87
N SER A 157 -4.87 -10.84 11.17
CA SER A 157 -3.44 -10.58 11.40
C SER A 157 -3.10 -9.11 11.14
N PHE A 158 -3.74 -8.49 10.13
CA PHE A 158 -3.57 -7.07 9.83
C PHE A 158 -4.07 -6.20 10.99
N PHE A 159 -5.27 -6.46 11.51
CA PHE A 159 -5.83 -5.71 12.65
C PHE A 159 -4.95 -5.84 13.90
N ILE A 160 -4.42 -7.03 14.17
CA ILE A 160 -3.50 -7.27 15.30
C ILE A 160 -2.21 -6.45 15.16
N GLU A 161 -1.57 -6.46 13.98
CA GLU A 161 -0.30 -5.73 13.77
C GLU A 161 -0.50 -4.21 13.78
N THR A 162 -1.59 -3.74 13.19
CA THR A 162 -1.87 -2.31 13.04
C THR A 162 -2.46 -1.69 14.31
N GLY A 163 -3.16 -2.48 15.13
CA GLY A 163 -3.95 -2.01 16.26
C GLY A 163 -5.25 -1.33 15.84
N ILE A 164 -5.71 -1.52 14.60
CA ILE A 164 -7.05 -1.11 14.17
C ILE A 164 -8.09 -2.00 14.85
N GLU A 165 -9.12 -1.39 15.43
CA GLU A 165 -10.30 -2.11 15.90
C GLU A 165 -11.22 -2.41 14.71
N PRO A 166 -11.50 -3.70 14.40
CA PRO A 166 -12.46 -4.04 13.37
C PRO A 166 -13.89 -3.75 13.81
N PHE A 167 -14.75 -3.48 12.85
CA PHE A 167 -16.18 -3.28 13.07
C PHE A 167 -16.88 -4.58 13.46
N PHE A 168 -16.51 -5.69 12.82
CA PHE A 168 -17.06 -7.00 13.15
C PHE A 168 -16.14 -7.72 14.15
N ILE A 169 -16.68 -8.04 15.33
CA ILE A 169 -15.95 -8.77 16.39
C ILE A 169 -15.46 -10.15 15.87
N SER A 170 -16.21 -10.75 14.94
CA SER A 170 -15.83 -11.99 14.27
C SER A 170 -14.43 -11.93 13.65
N ASP A 171 -14.00 -10.75 13.22
CA ASP A 171 -12.71 -10.55 12.55
C ASP A 171 -11.52 -10.66 13.52
N LEU A 172 -11.78 -10.65 14.84
CA LEU A 172 -10.78 -10.94 15.87
C LEU A 172 -10.86 -12.37 16.40
N THR A 173 -11.99 -13.05 16.23
CA THR A 173 -12.17 -14.43 16.72
C THR A 173 -11.76 -15.44 15.64
N LYS A 174 -11.12 -16.56 16.02
CA LYS A 174 -11.07 -17.71 15.09
C LYS A 174 -12.50 -18.26 15.04
N ASN A 175 -13.05 -18.51 13.85
CA ASN A 175 -14.20 -19.39 13.74
C ASN A 175 -13.84 -20.68 14.48
N LYS A 176 -14.65 -21.04 15.49
CA LYS A 176 -14.67 -22.39 16.02
C LYS A 176 -15.40 -23.20 14.96
N ASP A 177 -14.65 -23.76 14.03
CA ASP A 177 -15.10 -24.91 13.25
C ASP A 177 -15.03 -26.16 14.14
#